data_AF-A0A1L3J6C2-F1
#
_entry.id   AF-A0A1L3J6C2-F1
#
_cell.length_a   1.000
_cell.length_b   1.000
_cell.length_c   1.000
_cell.angle_alpha   90.00
_cell.angle_beta   90.00
_cell.angle_gamma   90.00
#
_symmetry.space_group_name_H-M   'P 1'
#
loop_
_entity.id
_entity.type
_entity.pdbx_description
1 polymer ?
#
loop_
_entity_poly.entity_id
_entity_poly.type
_entity_poly.pdbx_seq_one_letter_code
_entity_poly.pdbx_strand_id
1 'polypeptide(L)'
;MGCDERDNYDEDLDPVLNIVTSLKGNGTNATVNDLQGTINLVLPPRTDITNVELEIKAPQGVEINPPSGTVLDLSQRQEVSVTYGTSTRNYQLITRVLPSKIGFLGEAESYDELIANADDDIVAAAQWVKDTYLNDFEYLNAAEVTYEDLEEFNVVVFYYDQVGSSELPAVFTEGNNKSAFIQYVVEGGKLLLGGMATSFAETIGRDNSGLQTIQGNGGGFESPDTWIIDGGVKFVNSKLNHPIYTYNPGLIEFDENGFIPIIDAGYREDHNNLWDASPLLGAGHQLGQFGEFERLYNGVVLAVWGGVADECCPGIIEFQPKPPYSGTIIAIGIGGIEWNMNDGRTNEYRNNIEAIYKNSIDYLSTL
;
A
#
# COMPACT_ATOMS: atom_id res chain seq x y z
N MET A 1 -34.01 -35.25 -36.11
CA MET A 1 -33.32 -35.30 -34.80
C MET A 1 -33.34 -33.87 -34.30
N GLY A 2 -34.25 -33.56 -33.38
CA GLY A 2 -34.34 -32.24 -32.78
C GLY A 2 -33.19 -32.05 -31.80
N CYS A 3 -32.56 -30.88 -31.83
CA CYS A 3 -31.77 -30.43 -30.69
C CYS A 3 -32.77 -30.04 -29.61
N ASP A 4 -32.87 -30.85 -28.56
CA ASP A 4 -33.52 -30.41 -27.33
C ASP A 4 -32.62 -29.33 -26.72
N GLU A 5 -33.10 -28.09 -26.69
CA GLU A 5 -32.54 -27.05 -25.84
C GLU A 5 -32.60 -27.57 -24.40
N ARG A 6 -31.44 -27.65 -23.75
CA ARG A 6 -31.40 -27.96 -22.32
C ARG A 6 -31.69 -26.66 -21.59
N ASP A 7 -32.93 -26.49 -21.15
CA ASP A 7 -33.31 -25.47 -20.18
C ASP A 7 -32.69 -25.83 -18.82
N ASN A 8 -31.41 -25.51 -18.66
CA ASN A 8 -30.67 -25.68 -17.40
C ASN A 8 -30.84 -24.47 -16.46
N TYR A 9 -31.65 -23.48 -16.85
CA TYR A 9 -31.88 -22.25 -16.10
C TYR A 9 -33.38 -21.98 -16.08
N ASP A 10 -33.98 -22.04 -14.89
CA ASP A 10 -35.40 -21.79 -14.68
C ASP A 10 -35.58 -20.26 -14.60
N GLU A 11 -35.91 -19.62 -15.73
CA GLU A 11 -36.03 -18.15 -15.84
C GLU A 11 -37.12 -17.57 -14.92
N ASP A 12 -38.05 -18.41 -14.46
CA ASP A 12 -39.18 -18.04 -13.61
C ASP A 12 -38.98 -18.38 -12.11
N LEU A 13 -37.82 -18.92 -11.71
CA LEU A 13 -37.50 -19.14 -10.29
C LEU A 13 -36.97 -17.85 -9.66
N ASP A 14 -37.79 -17.20 -8.82
CA ASP A 14 -37.30 -16.18 -7.88
C ASP A 14 -36.47 -16.88 -6.78
N PRO A 15 -35.13 -16.69 -6.73
CA PRO A 15 -34.32 -17.35 -5.74
C PRO A 15 -34.66 -16.82 -4.34
N VAL A 16 -34.88 -17.73 -3.39
CA VAL A 16 -34.99 -17.36 -1.97
C VAL A 16 -33.62 -16.97 -1.45
N LEU A 17 -33.34 -15.67 -1.47
CA LEU A 17 -32.08 -15.11 -0.99
C LEU A 17 -32.25 -14.63 0.45
N ASN A 18 -31.74 -15.41 1.40
CA ASN A 18 -31.61 -15.01 2.81
C ASN A 18 -30.16 -14.60 3.12
N ILE A 19 -29.68 -13.55 2.45
CA ILE A 19 -28.29 -13.09 2.56
C ILE A 19 -28.20 -11.61 2.92
N VAL A 20 -27.05 -11.22 3.47
CA VAL A 20 -26.64 -9.82 3.57
C VAL A 20 -25.95 -9.42 2.27
N THR A 21 -26.42 -8.36 1.61
CA THR A 21 -25.78 -7.85 0.39
C THR A 21 -24.66 -6.86 0.68
N SER A 22 -24.78 -6.11 1.78
CA SER A 22 -23.70 -5.28 2.31
C SER A 22 -23.96 -4.94 3.77
N LEU A 23 -22.89 -4.77 4.53
CA LEU A 23 -22.91 -4.22 5.88
C LEU A 23 -21.87 -3.11 5.98
N LYS A 24 -22.22 -2.01 6.63
CA LYS A 24 -21.27 -0.99 7.07
C LYS A 24 -21.37 -0.78 8.58
N GLY A 25 -20.24 -0.52 9.23
CA GLY A 25 -20.18 -0.01 10.60
C GLY A 25 -19.60 1.40 10.60
N ASN A 26 -20.35 2.39 11.08
CA ASN A 26 -19.96 3.82 11.04
C ASN A 26 -19.46 4.27 9.65
N GLY A 27 -20.14 3.81 8.59
CA GLY A 27 -19.78 4.10 7.20
C GLY A 27 -18.67 3.22 6.58
N THR A 28 -17.96 2.41 7.38
CA THR A 28 -16.90 1.51 6.90
C THR A 28 -17.48 0.20 6.38
N ASN A 29 -17.15 -0.18 5.14
CA ASN A 29 -17.65 -1.42 4.54
C ASN A 29 -17.07 -2.66 5.21
N ALA A 30 -17.91 -3.67 5.42
CA ALA A 30 -17.48 -5.01 5.83
C ALA A 30 -17.34 -5.95 4.63
N THR A 31 -16.52 -6.99 4.79
CA THR A 31 -16.47 -8.13 3.87
C THR A 31 -17.43 -9.21 4.32
N VAL A 32 -18.41 -9.54 3.48
CA VAL A 32 -19.41 -10.59 3.76
C VAL A 32 -18.95 -11.91 3.13
N ASN A 33 -18.95 -12.99 3.91
CA ASN A 33 -18.74 -14.35 3.45
C ASN A 33 -19.97 -15.21 3.72
N ASP A 34 -20.84 -15.31 2.72
CA ASP A 34 -22.10 -16.05 2.81
C ASP A 34 -21.90 -17.56 3.04
N LEU A 35 -20.82 -18.13 2.51
CA LEU A 35 -20.53 -19.57 2.65
C LEU A 35 -20.07 -19.93 4.07
N GLN A 36 -19.27 -19.06 4.69
CA GLN A 36 -18.78 -19.27 6.05
C GLN A 36 -19.73 -18.72 7.11
N GLY A 37 -20.71 -17.91 6.73
CA GLY A 37 -21.60 -17.23 7.68
C GLY A 37 -20.82 -16.24 8.54
N THR A 38 -19.89 -15.49 7.94
CA THR A 38 -19.09 -14.48 8.65
C THR A 38 -19.18 -13.13 7.96
N ILE A 39 -19.13 -12.07 8.75
CA ILE A 39 -19.01 -10.68 8.28
C ILE A 39 -17.79 -10.10 8.99
N ASN A 40 -16.75 -9.75 8.24
CA ASN A 40 -15.54 -9.13 8.77
C ASN A 40 -15.65 -7.61 8.63
N LEU A 41 -15.73 -6.91 9.76
CA LEU A 41 -15.78 -5.45 9.84
C LEU A 41 -14.46 -4.95 10.43
N VAL A 42 -13.60 -4.38 9.59
CA VAL A 42 -12.35 -3.75 9.97
C VAL A 42 -12.58 -2.25 10.07
N LEU A 43 -12.49 -1.69 11.28
CA LEU A 43 -12.79 -0.30 11.57
C LEU A 43 -11.51 0.55 11.60
N PRO A 44 -11.60 1.86 11.25
CA PRO A 44 -10.47 2.78 11.33
C PRO A 44 -9.89 2.87 12.74
N PRO A 45 -8.62 3.30 12.87
CA PRO A 45 -7.98 3.44 14.17
C PRO A 45 -8.77 4.35 15.11
N ARG A 46 -8.70 4.06 16.41
CA ARG A 46 -9.36 4.84 17.49
C ARG A 46 -10.89 4.90 17.40
N THR A 47 -11.53 4.03 16.60
CA THR A 47 -12.99 3.91 16.56
C THR A 47 -13.53 3.44 17.92
N ASP A 48 -14.54 4.12 18.45
CA ASP A 48 -15.28 3.65 19.63
C ASP A 48 -16.18 2.46 19.24
N ILE A 49 -15.70 1.25 19.51
CA ILE A 49 -16.42 0.02 19.17
C ILE A 49 -17.62 -0.24 20.08
N THR A 50 -17.80 0.51 21.17
CA THR A 50 -18.98 0.35 22.05
C THR A 50 -20.22 1.03 21.49
N ASN A 51 -20.05 1.82 20.42
CA ASN A 51 -21.08 2.66 19.83
C ASN A 51 -20.96 2.69 18.29
N VAL A 52 -21.21 1.54 17.65
CA VAL A 52 -21.13 1.41 16.19
C VAL A 52 -22.52 1.26 15.59
N GLU A 53 -22.92 2.20 14.75
CA GLU A 53 -24.14 2.12 13.96
C GLU A 53 -23.93 1.18 12.77
N LEU A 54 -24.79 0.18 12.63
CA LEU A 54 -24.77 -0.77 11.52
C LEU A 54 -25.75 -0.36 10.42
N GLU A 55 -25.25 -0.17 9.21
CA GLU A 55 -26.07 -0.07 7.99
C GLU A 55 -26.06 -1.42 7.27
N ILE A 56 -27.20 -2.12 7.23
CA ILE A 56 -27.29 -3.47 6.67
C ILE A 56 -28.29 -3.48 5.52
N LYS A 57 -27.85 -3.97 4.36
CA LYS A 57 -28.72 -4.19 3.20
C LYS A 57 -28.89 -5.68 2.95
N ALA A 58 -30.11 -6.05 2.58
CA ALA A 58 -30.49 -7.38 2.16
C ALA A 58 -31.51 -7.28 1.00
N PRO A 59 -31.78 -8.37 0.27
CA PRO A 59 -32.83 -8.41 -0.75
C PRO A 59 -34.22 -8.04 -0.21
N GLN A 60 -35.12 -7.64 -1.10
CA GLN A 60 -36.49 -7.29 -0.72
C GLN A 60 -37.21 -8.47 -0.05
N GLY A 61 -37.94 -8.21 1.03
CA GLY A 61 -38.67 -9.25 1.78
C GLY A 61 -37.82 -10.01 2.80
N VAL A 62 -36.52 -9.70 2.91
CA VAL A 62 -35.65 -10.23 3.96
C VAL A 62 -35.73 -9.35 5.20
N GLU A 63 -36.05 -9.96 6.34
CA GLU A 63 -35.98 -9.34 7.66
C GLU A 63 -34.56 -9.46 8.21
N ILE A 64 -34.06 -8.40 8.84
CA ILE A 64 -32.70 -8.31 9.39
C ILE A 64 -32.79 -8.10 10.90
N ASN A 65 -32.02 -8.86 11.67
CA ASN A 65 -31.87 -8.69 13.11
C ASN A 65 -30.38 -8.70 13.51
N PRO A 66 -29.86 -7.66 14.19
CA PRO A 66 -30.55 -6.41 14.52
C PRO A 66 -30.91 -5.59 13.27
N PRO A 67 -31.99 -4.78 13.31
CA PRO A 67 -32.38 -3.96 12.16
C PRO A 67 -31.28 -2.99 11.74
N SER A 68 -31.22 -2.63 10.45
CA SER A 68 -30.34 -1.56 9.97
C SER A 68 -30.62 -0.23 10.71
N GLY A 69 -29.56 0.51 11.04
CA GLY A 69 -29.58 1.70 11.89
C GLY A 69 -29.44 1.39 13.39
N THR A 70 -29.28 0.12 13.77
CA THR A 70 -29.03 -0.23 15.16
C THR A 70 -27.60 0.11 15.53
N VAL A 71 -27.45 0.76 16.69
CA VAL A 71 -26.17 0.99 17.35
C VAL A 71 -25.86 -0.19 18.28
N LEU A 72 -24.69 -0.79 18.12
CA LEU A 72 -24.24 -1.93 18.92
C LEU A 72 -22.90 -1.65 19.59
N ASP A 73 -22.71 -2.35 20.71
CA ASP A 73 -21.40 -2.58 21.31
C ASP A 73 -20.75 -3.81 20.65
N LEU A 74 -19.75 -3.56 19.82
CA LEU A 74 -18.96 -4.56 19.10
C LEU A 74 -17.70 -5.00 19.87
N SER A 75 -17.53 -4.57 21.13
CA SER A 75 -16.50 -5.16 22.01
C SER A 75 -16.81 -6.62 22.37
N GLN A 76 -18.06 -7.03 22.20
CA GLN A 76 -18.55 -8.39 22.39
C GLN A 76 -18.92 -9.03 21.05
N ARG A 77 -18.96 -10.36 21.02
CA ARG A 77 -19.43 -11.09 19.83
C ARG A 77 -20.88 -10.72 19.53
N GLN A 78 -21.12 -10.28 18.30
CA GLN A 78 -22.45 -10.01 17.78
C GLN A 78 -22.80 -10.97 16.63
N GLU A 79 -24.09 -11.17 16.42
CA GLU A 79 -24.64 -11.95 15.32
C GLU A 79 -25.59 -11.09 14.49
N VAL A 80 -25.57 -11.26 13.18
CA VAL A 80 -26.56 -10.71 12.25
C VAL A 80 -27.36 -11.86 11.68
N SER A 81 -28.66 -11.90 11.95
CA SER A 81 -29.59 -12.86 11.37
C SER A 81 -30.36 -12.21 10.23
N VAL A 82 -30.51 -12.94 9.12
CA VAL A 82 -31.39 -12.58 8.02
C VAL A 82 -32.41 -13.69 7.78
N THR A 83 -33.67 -13.32 7.68
CA THR A 83 -34.80 -14.26 7.57
C THR A 83 -35.63 -13.93 6.35
N TYR A 84 -35.90 -14.94 5.52
CA TYR A 84 -36.88 -14.87 4.44
C TYR A 84 -37.89 -16.00 4.61
N GLY A 85 -39.14 -15.65 4.92
CA GLY A 85 -40.18 -16.62 5.25
C GLY A 85 -39.81 -17.45 6.48
N THR A 86 -39.57 -18.75 6.29
CA THR A 86 -39.16 -19.68 7.37
C THR A 86 -37.66 -19.98 7.40
N SER A 87 -36.90 -19.45 6.45
CA SER A 87 -35.46 -19.69 6.32
C SER A 87 -34.66 -18.59 6.99
N THR A 88 -33.84 -18.94 7.98
CA THR A 88 -32.96 -18.01 8.68
C THR A 88 -31.50 -18.37 8.42
N ARG A 89 -30.69 -17.35 8.13
CA ARG A 89 -29.23 -17.45 8.08
C ARG A 89 -28.64 -16.52 9.14
N ASN A 90 -27.64 -17.02 9.85
CA ASN A 90 -26.91 -16.26 10.86
C ASN A 90 -25.49 -16.00 10.39
N TYR A 91 -25.00 -14.79 10.63
CA TYR A 91 -23.65 -14.36 10.37
C TYR A 91 -22.97 -13.98 11.68
N GLN A 92 -21.77 -14.52 11.93
CA GLN A 92 -20.91 -14.00 12.99
C GLN A 92 -20.27 -12.69 12.54
N LEU A 93 -20.51 -11.61 13.28
CA LEU A 93 -19.87 -10.33 13.05
C LEU A 93 -18.52 -10.33 13.78
N ILE A 94 -17.45 -10.36 12.98
CA ILE A 94 -16.06 -10.31 13.44
C ILE A 94 -15.59 -8.88 13.28
N THR A 95 -15.29 -8.22 14.39
CA THR A 95 -14.86 -6.82 14.40
C THR A 95 -13.39 -6.71 14.80
N ARG A 96 -12.63 -5.92 14.03
CA ARG A 96 -11.25 -5.54 14.34
C ARG A 96 -11.12 -4.02 14.20
N VAL A 97 -10.32 -3.40 15.06
CA VAL A 97 -9.89 -1.99 14.89
C VAL A 97 -8.47 -2.00 14.39
N LEU A 98 -8.17 -1.22 13.35
CA LEU A 98 -6.80 -1.08 12.87
C LEU A 98 -5.92 -0.40 13.94
N PRO A 99 -4.65 -0.79 14.07
CA PRO A 99 -3.71 -0.05 14.90
C PRO A 99 -3.56 1.39 14.40
N SER A 100 -3.11 2.32 15.24
CA SER A 100 -2.91 3.72 14.82
C SER A 100 -1.46 4.08 14.55
N LYS A 101 -0.49 3.29 15.05
CA LYS A 101 0.92 3.67 14.98
C LYS A 101 1.46 3.62 13.56
N ILE A 102 2.33 4.57 13.25
CA ILE A 102 3.14 4.65 12.04
C ILE A 102 4.60 4.47 12.48
N GLY A 103 5.20 3.39 12.01
CA GLY A 103 6.56 3.01 12.36
C GLY A 103 7.56 3.61 11.39
N PHE A 104 8.73 4.01 11.88
CA PHE A 104 9.90 4.22 11.02
C PHE A 104 10.98 3.23 11.40
N LEU A 105 11.29 2.31 10.47
CA LEU A 105 12.30 1.28 10.65
C LEU A 105 13.70 1.83 10.36
N GLY A 106 14.64 1.61 11.26
CA GLY A 106 16.04 1.98 11.05
C GLY A 106 17.02 0.99 11.67
N GLU A 107 18.28 1.09 11.26
CA GLU A 107 19.39 0.25 11.75
C GLU A 107 19.90 0.69 13.13
N ALA A 108 19.82 1.98 13.45
CA ALA A 108 20.35 2.53 14.69
C ALA A 108 19.60 2.02 15.92
N GLU A 109 20.24 1.98 17.09
CA GLU A 109 19.62 1.47 18.33
C GLU A 109 18.46 2.35 18.80
N SER A 110 18.47 3.63 18.41
CA SER A 110 17.43 4.60 18.77
C SER A 110 17.22 5.66 17.70
N TYR A 111 16.09 6.35 17.78
CA TYR A 111 15.81 7.50 16.92
C TYR A 111 16.87 8.59 17.04
N ASP A 112 17.33 8.91 18.25
CA ASP A 112 18.34 9.95 18.46
C ASP A 112 19.68 9.57 17.82
N GLU A 113 20.03 8.28 17.82
CA GLU A 113 21.23 7.78 17.14
C GLU A 113 21.08 7.82 15.62
N LEU A 114 19.90 7.48 15.09
CA LEU A 114 19.60 7.63 13.66
C LEU A 114 19.82 9.09 13.22
N ILE A 115 19.25 10.05 13.96
CA ILE A 115 19.39 11.49 13.63
C ILE A 115 20.85 11.96 13.70
N ALA A 116 21.67 11.36 14.55
CA ALA A 116 23.06 11.77 14.73
C ALA A 116 24.01 11.19 13.67
N ASN A 117 23.73 9.99 13.15
CA ASN A 117 24.73 9.17 12.45
C ASN A 117 24.30 8.61 11.10
N ALA A 118 22.99 8.55 10.80
CA ALA A 118 22.52 8.00 9.53
C ALA A 118 22.78 8.98 8.37
N ASP A 119 22.59 8.46 7.16
CA ASP A 119 22.60 9.24 5.93
C ASP A 119 21.57 10.40 5.99
N ASP A 120 21.88 11.53 5.35
CA ASP A 120 21.09 12.75 5.45
C ASP A 120 19.68 12.62 4.87
N ASP A 121 19.50 11.79 3.82
CA ASP A 121 18.18 11.47 3.31
C ASP A 121 17.36 10.64 4.29
N ILE A 122 17.99 9.63 4.93
CA ILE A 122 17.35 8.80 5.95
C ILE A 122 16.90 9.67 7.13
N VAL A 123 17.76 10.59 7.58
CA VAL A 123 17.46 11.55 8.66
C VAL A 123 16.29 12.44 8.28
N ALA A 124 16.31 13.01 7.07
CA ALA A 124 15.25 13.91 6.61
C ALA A 124 13.89 13.19 6.46
N ALA A 125 13.88 11.97 5.92
CA ALA A 125 12.68 11.13 5.84
C ALA A 125 12.13 10.79 7.24
N ALA A 126 13.00 10.36 8.17
CA ALA A 126 12.60 9.99 9.52
C ALA A 126 12.03 11.17 10.32
N GLN A 127 12.62 12.36 10.17
CA GLN A 127 12.10 13.60 10.76
C GLN A 127 10.73 13.96 10.18
N TRP A 128 10.59 13.90 8.86
CA TRP A 128 9.32 14.22 8.21
C TRP A 128 8.20 13.28 8.65
N VAL A 129 8.44 11.97 8.74
CA VAL A 129 7.42 11.01 9.23
C VAL A 129 7.04 11.33 10.68
N LYS A 130 8.02 11.58 11.55
CA LYS A 130 7.78 11.95 12.94
C LYS A 130 6.95 13.22 13.07
N ASP A 131 7.30 14.26 12.33
CA ASP A 131 6.62 15.56 12.39
C ASP A 131 5.21 15.50 11.79
N THR A 132 5.00 14.63 10.79
CA THR A 132 3.70 14.42 10.14
C THR A 132 2.72 13.65 11.02
N TYR A 133 3.18 12.59 11.70
CA TYR A 133 2.31 11.67 12.44
C TYR A 133 2.33 11.86 13.97
N LEU A 134 3.27 12.65 14.50
CA LEU A 134 3.33 13.13 15.89
C LEU A 134 3.11 12.01 16.92
N ASN A 135 1.92 11.94 17.51
CA ASN A 135 1.59 10.98 18.56
C ASN A 135 1.40 9.54 18.06
N ASP A 136 1.22 9.36 16.75
CA ASP A 136 1.16 8.05 16.12
C ASP A 136 2.54 7.55 15.67
N PHE A 137 3.58 8.40 15.69
CA PHE A 137 4.92 8.00 15.29
C PHE A 137 5.62 7.16 16.36
N GLU A 138 6.30 6.09 15.93
CA GLU A 138 7.26 5.36 16.75
C GLU A 138 8.43 4.83 15.92
N TYR A 139 9.63 4.85 16.50
CA TYR A 139 10.84 4.33 15.87
C TYR A 139 11.01 2.84 16.15
N LEU A 140 11.34 2.07 15.12
CA LEU A 140 11.57 0.63 15.18
C LEU A 140 13.06 0.34 14.94
N ASN A 141 13.74 -0.21 15.94
CA ASN A 141 15.10 -0.74 15.79
C ASN A 141 15.05 -2.10 15.08
N ALA A 142 15.63 -2.17 13.88
CA ALA A 142 15.65 -3.38 13.06
C ALA A 142 16.37 -4.57 13.73
N ALA A 143 17.32 -4.31 14.65
CA ALA A 143 18.07 -5.37 15.32
C ALA A 143 17.26 -6.11 16.38
N GLU A 144 16.22 -5.48 16.93
CA GLU A 144 15.48 -5.99 18.10
C GLU A 144 13.99 -6.22 17.83
N VAL A 145 13.45 -5.69 16.73
CA VAL A 145 12.03 -5.77 16.40
C VAL A 145 11.53 -7.21 16.32
N THR A 146 10.43 -7.50 17.03
CA THR A 146 9.72 -8.77 16.96
C THR A 146 8.40 -8.63 16.20
N TYR A 147 7.73 -9.76 15.95
CA TYR A 147 6.40 -9.74 15.35
C TYR A 147 5.37 -9.07 16.28
N GLU A 148 5.45 -9.33 17.58
CA GLU A 148 4.55 -8.76 18.59
C GLU A 148 4.66 -7.23 18.64
N ASP A 149 5.86 -6.67 18.47
CA ASP A 149 6.03 -5.21 18.37
C ASP A 149 5.28 -4.66 17.15
N LEU A 150 5.37 -5.36 16.01
CA LEU A 150 4.75 -4.95 14.74
C LEU A 150 3.21 -4.99 14.76
N GLU A 151 2.58 -5.75 15.67
CA GLU A 151 1.12 -5.81 15.79
C GLU A 151 0.49 -4.46 16.16
N GLU A 152 1.27 -3.56 16.79
CA GLU A 152 0.81 -2.22 17.17
C GLU A 152 0.84 -1.21 16.00
N PHE A 153 1.42 -1.59 14.86
CA PHE A 153 1.66 -0.71 13.72
C PHE A 153 0.68 -0.93 12.58
N ASN A 154 0.06 0.15 12.12
CA ASN A 154 -0.76 0.13 10.92
C ASN A 154 0.13 0.09 9.68
N VAL A 155 1.11 0.99 9.63
CA VAL A 155 2.05 1.12 8.52
C VAL A 155 3.45 1.23 9.09
N VAL A 156 4.40 0.47 8.53
CA VAL A 156 5.82 0.67 8.78
C VAL A 156 6.45 1.30 7.53
N VAL A 157 7.05 2.46 7.73
CA VAL A 157 7.86 3.16 6.73
C VAL A 157 9.30 2.69 6.87
N PHE A 158 9.89 2.30 5.75
CA PHE A 158 11.31 1.99 5.66
C PHE A 158 11.89 2.75 4.47
N TYR A 159 12.72 3.74 4.77
CA TYR A 159 13.51 4.47 3.78
C TYR A 159 14.98 4.16 4.04
N TYR A 160 15.70 3.81 2.98
CA TYR A 160 17.13 3.54 3.07
C TYR A 160 17.82 4.15 1.86
N ASP A 161 18.96 4.78 2.11
CA ASP A 161 19.81 5.33 1.09
C ASP A 161 21.28 5.26 1.51
N GLN A 162 22.18 5.07 0.55
CA GLN A 162 23.61 4.99 0.79
C GLN A 162 24.43 5.18 -0.50
N VAL A 163 25.40 6.09 -0.46
CA VAL A 163 26.38 6.21 -1.55
C VAL A 163 27.30 4.97 -1.62
N GLY A 164 27.46 4.43 -2.82
CA GLY A 164 28.42 3.38 -3.16
C GLY A 164 27.92 1.95 -3.02
N SER A 165 26.70 1.73 -2.53
CA SER A 165 26.06 0.42 -2.45
C SER A 165 24.55 0.55 -2.51
N SER A 166 23.88 -0.36 -3.22
CA SER A 166 22.40 -0.50 -3.19
C SER A 166 21.94 -1.65 -2.31
N GLU A 167 22.88 -2.35 -1.65
CA GLU A 167 22.59 -3.49 -0.78
C GLU A 167 22.06 -3.02 0.59
N LEU A 168 21.03 -3.70 1.07
CA LEU A 168 20.54 -3.49 2.43
C LEU A 168 21.48 -4.14 3.46
N PRO A 169 21.73 -3.50 4.61
CA PRO A 169 22.46 -4.10 5.71
C PRO A 169 21.88 -5.45 6.17
N ALA A 170 22.75 -6.32 6.72
CA ALA A 170 22.37 -7.68 7.16
C ALA A 170 21.24 -7.69 8.22
N VAL A 171 21.13 -6.61 9.00
CA VAL A 171 20.04 -6.41 9.98
C VAL A 171 18.65 -6.29 9.33
N PHE A 172 18.54 -6.16 8.01
CA PHE A 172 17.25 -6.22 7.32
C PHE A 172 17.06 -7.56 6.59
N THR A 173 18.15 -8.24 6.21
CA THR A 173 18.09 -9.34 5.24
C THR A 173 18.18 -10.73 5.86
N GLU A 174 18.49 -10.84 7.15
CA GLU A 174 18.71 -12.10 7.86
C GLU A 174 17.93 -12.19 9.17
N GLY A 175 17.89 -13.39 9.78
CA GLY A 175 17.47 -13.56 11.18
C GLY A 175 15.96 -13.52 11.48
N ASN A 176 15.67 -13.36 12.78
CA ASN A 176 14.30 -13.35 13.32
C ASN A 176 13.55 -12.06 12.97
N ASN A 177 14.25 -10.94 12.97
CA ASN A 177 13.83 -9.61 12.48
C ASN A 177 13.26 -9.67 11.06
N LYS A 178 13.95 -10.28 10.09
CA LYS A 178 13.37 -10.52 8.75
C LYS A 178 12.10 -11.38 8.83
N SER A 179 12.12 -12.43 9.64
CA SER A 179 10.97 -13.33 9.78
C SER A 179 9.76 -12.64 10.40
N ALA A 180 9.96 -11.68 11.30
CA ALA A 180 8.93 -10.85 11.87
C ALA A 180 8.21 -10.02 10.80
N PHE A 181 8.96 -9.39 9.87
CA PHE A 181 8.37 -8.65 8.76
C PHE A 181 7.66 -9.54 7.74
N ILE A 182 8.19 -10.74 7.46
CA ILE A 182 7.48 -11.72 6.63
C ILE A 182 6.12 -12.03 7.26
N GLN A 183 6.08 -12.35 8.55
CA GLN A 183 4.83 -12.65 9.26
C GLN A 183 3.90 -11.43 9.29
N TYR A 184 4.42 -10.25 9.60
CA TYR A 184 3.66 -8.99 9.59
C TYR A 184 2.92 -8.78 8.27
N VAL A 185 3.61 -8.89 7.14
CA VAL A 185 2.97 -8.71 5.82
C VAL A 185 2.07 -9.91 5.46
N VAL A 186 2.38 -11.13 5.90
CA VAL A 186 1.46 -12.30 5.77
C VAL A 186 0.13 -12.04 6.48
N GLU A 187 0.16 -11.45 7.67
CA GLU A 187 -1.01 -11.19 8.52
C GLU A 187 -1.74 -9.86 8.22
N GLY A 188 -1.35 -9.16 7.16
CA GLY A 188 -2.05 -7.94 6.69
C GLY A 188 -1.37 -6.63 7.05
N GLY A 189 -0.16 -6.67 7.61
CA GLY A 189 0.68 -5.51 7.84
C GLY A 189 1.02 -4.76 6.55
N LYS A 190 1.25 -3.45 6.66
CA LYS A 190 1.50 -2.59 5.49
C LYS A 190 2.86 -1.95 5.56
N LEU A 191 3.55 -1.90 4.41
CA LEU A 191 4.86 -1.28 4.29
C LEU A 191 4.85 -0.15 3.27
N LEU A 192 5.50 0.95 3.60
CA LEU A 192 5.94 1.95 2.62
C LEU A 192 7.47 1.89 2.52
N LEU A 193 7.97 1.50 1.35
CA LEU A 193 9.39 1.35 1.08
C LEU A 193 9.86 2.47 0.17
N GLY A 194 10.95 3.15 0.53
CA GLY A 194 11.51 4.26 -0.23
C GLY A 194 13.01 4.11 -0.52
N GLY A 195 13.44 4.61 -1.67
CA GLY A 195 14.84 4.53 -2.10
C GLY A 195 15.30 3.07 -2.25
N MET A 196 16.45 2.76 -1.66
CA MET A 196 17.03 1.42 -1.69
C MET A 196 16.25 0.41 -0.85
N ALA A 197 15.43 0.86 0.11
CA ALA A 197 14.56 -0.02 0.92
C ALA A 197 13.51 -0.76 0.09
N THR A 198 13.26 -0.35 -1.17
CA THR A 198 12.34 -1.07 -2.06
C THR A 198 12.75 -2.53 -2.31
N SER A 199 14.04 -2.87 -2.23
CA SER A 199 14.53 -4.26 -2.27
C SER A 199 14.09 -5.12 -1.09
N PHE A 200 13.54 -4.49 -0.05
CA PHE A 200 12.95 -5.22 1.07
C PHE A 200 11.72 -6.03 0.65
N ALA A 201 10.99 -5.59 -0.38
CA ALA A 201 9.86 -6.35 -0.94
C ALA A 201 10.29 -7.73 -1.48
N GLU A 202 11.44 -7.80 -2.16
CA GLU A 202 12.04 -9.08 -2.60
C GLU A 202 12.65 -9.83 -1.42
N THR A 203 13.32 -9.11 -0.51
CA THR A 203 13.96 -9.68 0.70
C THR A 203 12.98 -10.51 1.52
N ILE A 204 11.78 -9.99 1.77
CA ILE A 204 10.72 -10.71 2.51
C ILE A 204 9.90 -11.64 1.62
N GLY A 205 10.19 -11.71 0.32
CA GLY A 205 9.57 -12.63 -0.63
C GLY A 205 8.17 -12.22 -1.10
N ARG A 206 7.75 -10.95 -0.88
CA ARG A 206 6.51 -10.44 -1.47
C ARG A 206 6.71 -10.21 -2.96
N ASP A 207 7.79 -9.55 -3.36
CA ASP A 207 8.23 -9.55 -4.75
C ASP A 207 9.03 -10.83 -5.02
N ASN A 208 8.67 -11.53 -6.10
CA ASN A 208 9.38 -12.70 -6.59
C ASN A 208 9.58 -12.64 -8.11
N SER A 209 9.58 -11.42 -8.66
CA SER A 209 9.77 -11.16 -10.07
C SER A 209 11.22 -11.37 -10.51
N GLY A 210 12.18 -11.05 -9.63
CA GLY A 210 13.60 -10.98 -9.98
C GLY A 210 13.90 -9.88 -11.00
N LEU A 211 13.02 -8.88 -11.12
CA LEU A 211 13.12 -7.82 -12.11
C LEU A 211 13.72 -6.52 -11.54
N GLN A 212 13.88 -6.41 -10.23
CA GLN A 212 14.50 -5.24 -9.60
C GLN A 212 16.02 -5.21 -9.87
N THR A 213 16.40 -4.69 -11.04
CA THR A 213 17.78 -4.80 -11.56
C THR A 213 18.39 -3.47 -11.96
N ILE A 214 17.63 -2.38 -11.90
CA ILE A 214 18.09 -1.03 -12.25
C ILE A 214 18.44 -0.30 -10.96
N GLN A 215 19.72 -0.32 -10.60
CA GLN A 215 20.22 0.18 -9.33
C GLN A 215 21.27 1.28 -9.51
N GLY A 216 21.05 2.42 -8.86
CA GLY A 216 21.95 3.55 -8.77
C GLY A 216 22.44 3.75 -7.33
N ASN A 217 23.71 4.10 -7.18
CA ASN A 217 24.38 4.37 -5.89
C ASN A 217 25.62 5.27 -6.08
N GLY A 218 25.63 6.04 -7.17
CA GLY A 218 26.77 6.91 -7.48
C GLY A 218 26.70 8.16 -6.62
N GLY A 219 27.85 8.78 -6.31
CA GLY A 219 27.86 9.97 -5.44
C GLY A 219 27.21 11.24 -6.00
N GLY A 220 26.48 11.17 -7.12
CA GLY A 220 25.76 12.28 -7.74
C GLY A 220 26.49 13.11 -8.80
N PHE A 221 25.73 14.02 -9.40
CA PHE A 221 26.17 14.93 -10.45
C PHE A 221 25.30 16.19 -10.55
N GLU A 222 25.85 17.24 -11.16
CA GLU A 222 25.12 18.45 -11.51
C GLU A 222 24.28 18.23 -12.76
N SER A 223 23.01 18.64 -12.74
CA SER A 223 22.17 18.57 -13.92
C SER A 223 21.18 19.74 -14.00
N PRO A 224 20.99 20.34 -15.19
CA PRO A 224 20.25 21.59 -15.36
C PRO A 224 18.73 21.40 -15.48
N ASP A 225 18.26 20.16 -15.54
CA ASP A 225 16.88 19.83 -15.86
C ASP A 225 16.05 19.62 -14.60
N THR A 226 14.75 19.88 -14.68
CA THR A 226 13.78 19.36 -13.70
C THR A 226 13.50 17.90 -14.01
N TRP A 227 13.53 17.03 -13.00
CA TRP A 227 13.07 15.66 -13.15
C TRP A 227 11.62 15.49 -12.70
N ILE A 228 10.92 14.65 -13.44
CA ILE A 228 9.48 14.43 -13.35
C ILE A 228 9.21 12.93 -13.32
N ILE A 229 8.10 12.53 -12.71
CA ILE A 229 7.53 11.19 -12.86
C ILE A 229 6.24 11.23 -13.67
N ASP A 230 5.95 10.11 -14.31
CA ASP A 230 4.70 9.87 -15.02
C ASP A 230 3.87 8.81 -14.28
N GLY A 231 2.73 9.24 -13.74
CA GLY A 231 1.74 8.38 -13.10
C GLY A 231 0.61 7.89 -14.01
N GLY A 232 0.67 8.17 -15.32
CA GLY A 232 -0.34 7.68 -16.25
C GLY A 232 -0.68 8.56 -17.46
N VAL A 233 0.17 9.51 -17.84
CA VAL A 233 0.07 10.31 -19.07
C VAL A 233 0.42 9.46 -20.30
N LYS A 234 1.52 8.68 -20.23
CA LYS A 234 1.98 7.83 -21.33
C LYS A 234 1.66 6.33 -21.16
N PHE A 235 0.96 5.96 -20.10
CA PHE A 235 0.61 4.56 -19.83
C PHE A 235 -0.49 4.10 -20.77
N VAL A 236 -0.57 2.79 -21.04
CA VAL A 236 -1.77 2.22 -21.69
C VAL A 236 -3.00 2.45 -20.81
N ASN A 237 -2.84 2.31 -19.49
CA ASN A 237 -3.88 2.58 -18.48
C ASN A 237 -3.36 3.57 -17.44
N SER A 238 -3.92 4.78 -17.45
CA SER A 238 -3.54 5.83 -16.50
C SER A 238 -3.78 5.39 -15.04
N LYS A 239 -2.85 5.71 -14.15
CA LYS A 239 -2.95 5.44 -12.71
C LYS A 239 -3.11 6.72 -11.89
N LEU A 240 -3.36 7.88 -12.52
CA LEU A 240 -3.54 9.16 -11.83
C LEU A 240 -4.75 9.22 -10.89
N ASN A 241 -5.71 8.30 -11.01
CA ASN A 241 -6.82 8.15 -10.07
C ASN A 241 -6.44 7.36 -8.80
N HIS A 242 -5.23 6.80 -8.74
CA HIS A 242 -4.78 6.00 -7.59
C HIS A 242 -4.66 6.87 -6.32
N PRO A 243 -4.95 6.34 -5.13
CA PRO A 243 -4.86 7.09 -3.87
C PRO A 243 -3.51 7.77 -3.61
N ILE A 244 -2.38 7.25 -4.11
CA ILE A 244 -1.07 7.91 -3.98
C ILE A 244 -1.05 9.34 -4.55
N TYR A 245 -1.98 9.65 -5.48
CA TYR A 245 -2.13 10.98 -6.07
C TYR A 245 -3.34 11.75 -5.55
N THR A 246 -4.34 11.06 -5.00
CA THR A 246 -5.68 11.63 -4.77
C THR A 246 -6.17 11.55 -3.33
N TYR A 247 -5.48 10.82 -2.44
CA TYR A 247 -5.97 10.55 -1.09
C TYR A 247 -6.18 11.82 -0.27
N ASN A 248 -5.20 12.73 -0.29
CA ASN A 248 -5.34 14.10 0.21
C ASN A 248 -5.47 15.06 -0.99
N PRO A 249 -6.69 15.49 -1.36
CA PRO A 249 -6.91 16.29 -2.56
C PRO A 249 -6.14 17.62 -2.52
N GLY A 250 -5.43 17.92 -3.62
CA GLY A 250 -4.71 19.18 -3.79
C GLY A 250 -3.28 19.22 -3.24
N LEU A 251 -2.75 18.10 -2.73
CA LEU A 251 -1.33 18.05 -2.32
C LEU A 251 -0.34 17.82 -3.47
N ILE A 252 -0.76 17.15 -4.54
CA ILE A 252 0.08 16.90 -5.71
C ILE A 252 -0.11 18.01 -6.75
N GLU A 253 1.00 18.63 -7.13
CA GLU A 253 1.07 19.60 -8.21
C GLU A 253 1.58 18.95 -9.50
N PHE A 254 0.90 19.24 -10.60
CA PHE A 254 1.23 18.74 -11.93
C PHE A 254 1.80 19.87 -12.78
N ASP A 255 2.73 19.52 -13.67
CA ASP A 255 3.19 20.44 -14.71
C ASP A 255 2.14 20.63 -15.82
N GLU A 256 2.43 21.48 -16.79
CA GLU A 256 1.52 21.76 -17.92
C GLU A 256 1.20 20.54 -18.80
N ASN A 257 2.02 19.49 -18.73
CA ASN A 257 1.87 18.25 -19.48
C ASN A 257 1.20 17.13 -18.66
N GLY A 258 0.89 17.38 -17.38
CA GLY A 258 0.29 16.41 -16.48
C GLY A 258 1.30 15.45 -15.83
N PHE A 259 2.59 15.73 -15.92
CA PHE A 259 3.62 15.01 -15.15
C PHE A 259 3.77 15.63 -13.75
N ILE A 260 4.42 14.90 -12.84
CA ILE A 260 4.64 15.36 -11.46
C ILE A 260 6.13 15.69 -11.32
N PRO A 261 6.50 16.98 -11.23
CA PRO A 261 7.87 17.38 -10.89
C PRO A 261 8.26 16.88 -9.51
N ILE A 262 9.47 16.36 -9.36
CA ILE A 262 9.95 15.80 -8.09
C ILE A 262 11.29 16.39 -7.65
N ILE A 263 12.12 16.88 -8.56
CA ILE A 263 13.39 17.54 -8.21
C ILE A 263 13.77 18.58 -9.27
N ASP A 264 14.10 19.79 -8.83
CA ASP A 264 14.58 20.89 -9.65
C ASP A 264 16.07 20.75 -10.02
N ALA A 265 16.56 21.66 -10.87
CA ALA A 265 17.95 21.69 -11.32
C ALA A 265 18.94 21.86 -10.16
N GLY A 266 20.11 21.22 -10.27
CA GLY A 266 21.18 21.29 -9.27
C GLY A 266 21.92 19.96 -9.10
N TYR A 267 22.62 19.83 -7.98
CA TYR A 267 23.25 18.57 -7.60
C TYR A 267 22.22 17.56 -7.12
N ARG A 268 22.41 16.29 -7.51
CA ARG A 268 21.55 15.15 -7.16
C ARG A 268 22.25 13.82 -7.37
N GLU A 269 21.81 12.79 -6.69
CA GLU A 269 22.47 11.50 -6.57
C GLU A 269 21.95 10.44 -7.55
N ASP A 270 20.67 10.49 -7.90
CA ASP A 270 20.01 9.53 -8.81
C ASP A 270 20.08 8.07 -8.33
N HIS A 271 19.78 7.85 -7.05
CA HIS A 271 19.80 6.53 -6.42
C HIS A 271 18.56 5.68 -6.79
N ASN A 272 18.45 5.34 -8.07
CA ASN A 272 17.41 4.46 -8.60
C ASN A 272 17.43 3.07 -7.94
N ASN A 273 16.26 2.50 -7.70
CA ASN A 273 16.09 1.09 -7.36
C ASN A 273 14.82 0.54 -8.04
N LEU A 274 14.87 0.40 -9.36
CA LEU A 274 13.74 0.17 -10.24
C LEU A 274 13.69 -1.27 -10.78
N TRP A 275 12.55 -1.62 -11.37
CA TRP A 275 12.35 -2.88 -12.06
C TRP A 275 12.60 -2.72 -13.56
N ASP A 276 13.21 -3.73 -14.19
CA ASP A 276 13.28 -3.85 -15.65
C ASP A 276 12.19 -4.81 -16.13
N ALA A 277 11.15 -4.26 -16.78
CA ALA A 277 10.04 -5.05 -17.30
C ALA A 277 10.33 -5.68 -18.68
N SER A 278 11.50 -5.42 -19.28
CA SER A 278 11.89 -5.95 -20.59
C SER A 278 11.66 -7.45 -20.81
N PRO A 279 11.77 -8.34 -19.79
CA PRO A 279 11.62 -9.78 -20.04
C PRO A 279 10.17 -10.28 -20.11
N LEU A 280 9.16 -9.44 -19.80
CA LEU A 280 7.80 -9.92 -19.50
C LEU A 280 7.01 -10.39 -20.71
N LEU A 281 7.16 -9.74 -21.87
CA LEU A 281 6.34 -10.03 -23.06
C LEU A 281 7.16 -10.47 -24.29
N GLY A 282 8.47 -10.24 -24.30
CA GLY A 282 9.33 -10.46 -25.45
C GLY A 282 10.73 -9.91 -25.21
N ALA A 283 11.58 -9.85 -26.23
CA ALA A 283 12.88 -9.18 -26.09
C ALA A 283 12.70 -7.65 -26.21
N GLY A 284 13.10 -6.92 -25.16
CA GLY A 284 13.08 -5.45 -25.13
C GLY A 284 11.78 -4.88 -24.58
N HIS A 285 11.73 -3.55 -24.43
CA HIS A 285 10.60 -2.84 -23.84
C HIS A 285 9.46 -2.64 -24.84
N GLN A 286 8.23 -2.91 -24.41
CA GLN A 286 7.02 -2.74 -25.19
C GLN A 286 5.78 -2.54 -24.32
N LEU A 287 4.77 -1.87 -24.89
CA LEU A 287 3.49 -1.63 -24.24
C LEU A 287 2.79 -2.94 -23.83
N GLY A 288 2.12 -2.91 -22.67
CA GLY A 288 1.40 -4.03 -22.07
C GLY A 288 2.20 -4.75 -20.98
N GLN A 289 3.50 -4.44 -20.82
CA GLN A 289 4.36 -5.05 -19.81
C GLN A 289 3.86 -4.79 -18.39
N PHE A 290 3.30 -3.62 -18.11
CA PHE A 290 2.78 -3.32 -16.77
C PHE A 290 1.54 -4.15 -16.43
N GLY A 291 0.68 -4.39 -17.42
CA GLY A 291 -0.45 -5.31 -17.25
C GLY A 291 -0.01 -6.75 -17.00
N GLU A 292 1.09 -7.19 -17.64
CA GLU A 292 1.65 -8.52 -17.40
C GLU A 292 2.33 -8.64 -16.02
N PHE A 293 3.02 -7.58 -15.58
CA PHE A 293 3.56 -7.50 -14.23
C PHE A 293 2.45 -7.60 -13.18
N GLU A 294 1.36 -6.84 -13.36
CA GLU A 294 0.17 -6.88 -12.49
C GLU A 294 -0.43 -8.29 -12.46
N ARG A 295 -0.61 -8.94 -13.62
CA ARG A 295 -1.15 -10.30 -13.74
C ARG A 295 -0.29 -11.36 -13.05
N LEU A 296 1.04 -11.27 -13.17
CA LEU A 296 1.97 -12.27 -12.64
C LEU A 296 2.23 -12.08 -11.13
N TYR A 297 2.43 -10.84 -10.70
CA TYR A 297 2.98 -10.52 -9.39
C TYR A 297 1.99 -9.84 -8.45
N ASN A 298 0.78 -9.52 -8.94
CA ASN A 298 -0.20 -8.71 -8.24
C ASN A 298 0.43 -7.39 -7.75
N GLY A 299 1.28 -6.82 -8.61
CA GLY A 299 1.96 -5.54 -8.39
C GLY A 299 1.43 -4.52 -9.40
N VAL A 300 0.81 -3.47 -8.92
CA VAL A 300 0.28 -2.41 -9.78
C VAL A 300 1.39 -1.39 -10.00
N VAL A 301 1.86 -1.23 -11.22
CA VAL A 301 2.82 -0.17 -11.56
C VAL A 301 2.09 1.17 -11.52
N LEU A 302 2.54 2.06 -10.65
CA LEU A 302 1.92 3.35 -10.36
C LEU A 302 2.66 4.54 -10.98
N ALA A 303 3.97 4.43 -11.20
CA ALA A 303 4.76 5.48 -11.84
C ALA A 303 6.03 4.95 -12.51
N VAL A 304 6.55 5.75 -13.45
CA VAL A 304 7.88 5.65 -14.06
C VAL A 304 8.52 7.04 -14.14
N TRP A 305 9.78 7.11 -14.55
CA TRP A 305 10.39 8.37 -14.95
C TRP A 305 9.63 9.05 -16.09
N GLY A 306 9.45 10.36 -16.00
CA GLY A 306 8.83 11.14 -17.06
C GLY A 306 9.58 10.99 -18.38
N GLY A 307 8.82 10.90 -19.47
CA GLY A 307 9.39 10.66 -20.80
C GLY A 307 9.34 9.20 -21.26
N VAL A 308 9.35 8.23 -20.34
CA VAL A 308 9.21 6.79 -20.63
C VAL A 308 7.84 6.50 -21.24
N ALA A 309 7.82 5.84 -22.40
CA ALA A 309 6.60 5.62 -23.18
C ALA A 309 6.39 4.17 -23.62
N ASP A 310 7.35 3.30 -23.30
CA ASP A 310 7.44 1.91 -23.75
C ASP A 310 7.22 0.91 -22.59
N GLU A 311 6.71 1.40 -21.46
CA GLU A 311 6.48 0.62 -20.24
C GLU A 311 7.74 -0.16 -19.78
N CYS A 312 8.91 0.49 -19.85
CA CYS A 312 10.18 -0.15 -19.55
C CYS A 312 10.39 -0.45 -18.06
N CYS A 313 10.27 0.58 -17.23
CA CYS A 313 11.02 0.64 -15.98
C CYS A 313 10.13 1.12 -14.83
N PRO A 314 9.29 0.24 -14.24
CA PRO A 314 8.48 0.59 -13.08
C PRO A 314 9.33 1.20 -11.98
N GLY A 315 8.92 2.37 -11.48
CA GLY A 315 9.62 3.04 -10.38
C GLY A 315 8.78 3.29 -9.13
N ILE A 316 7.46 3.25 -9.25
CA ILE A 316 6.57 3.12 -8.10
C ILE A 316 5.63 1.94 -8.33
N ILE A 317 5.54 1.02 -7.37
CA ILE A 317 4.71 -0.18 -7.44
C ILE A 317 3.90 -0.33 -6.15
N GLU A 318 2.61 -0.63 -6.26
CA GLU A 318 1.81 -1.20 -5.16
C GLU A 318 1.75 -2.72 -5.30
N PHE A 319 2.45 -3.45 -4.43
CA PHE A 319 2.28 -4.88 -4.27
C PHE A 319 1.05 -5.16 -3.41
N GLN A 320 -0.07 -5.45 -4.07
CA GLN A 320 -1.36 -5.76 -3.45
C GLN A 320 -1.35 -7.14 -2.76
N PRO A 321 -2.34 -7.48 -1.92
CA PRO A 321 -2.40 -8.79 -1.26
C PRO A 321 -2.31 -9.95 -2.27
N LYS A 322 -1.40 -10.90 -2.05
CA LYS A 322 -1.19 -12.10 -2.87
C LYS A 322 -0.81 -13.27 -1.96
N PRO A 323 -1.61 -14.34 -1.86
CA PRO A 323 -1.34 -15.44 -0.94
C PRO A 323 0.11 -15.95 -1.03
N PRO A 324 0.81 -16.12 0.12
CA PRO A 324 0.29 -16.03 1.49
C PRO A 324 0.22 -14.61 2.08
N TYR A 325 0.64 -13.57 1.36
CA TYR A 325 0.67 -12.20 1.84
C TYR A 325 -0.72 -11.54 1.80
N SER A 326 -1.29 -11.26 2.96
CA SER A 326 -2.54 -10.48 3.06
C SER A 326 -2.30 -8.97 3.10
N GLY A 327 -1.06 -8.56 3.36
CA GLY A 327 -0.63 -7.17 3.46
C GLY A 327 -0.37 -6.50 2.11
N THR A 328 -0.19 -5.18 2.17
CA THR A 328 0.07 -4.33 1.00
C THR A 328 1.38 -3.58 1.18
N ILE A 329 2.19 -3.50 0.13
CA ILE A 329 3.44 -2.75 0.12
C ILE A 329 3.37 -1.71 -1.00
N ILE A 330 3.69 -0.45 -0.70
CA ILE A 330 4.01 0.55 -1.73
C ILE A 330 5.52 0.73 -1.74
N ALA A 331 6.13 0.58 -2.91
CA ALA A 331 7.56 0.72 -3.12
C ALA A 331 7.85 1.89 -4.06
N ILE A 332 8.66 2.85 -3.62
CA ILE A 332 9.03 4.09 -4.31
C ILE A 332 10.54 4.09 -4.55
N GLY A 333 10.98 3.68 -5.74
CA GLY A 333 12.39 3.49 -6.09
C GLY A 333 12.97 4.51 -7.07
N ILE A 334 12.20 5.53 -7.47
CA ILE A 334 12.64 6.59 -8.39
C ILE A 334 13.76 7.40 -7.74
N GLY A 335 14.94 7.44 -8.37
CA GLY A 335 16.15 8.08 -7.83
C GLY A 335 16.11 9.60 -7.70
N GLY A 336 15.08 10.27 -8.25
CA GLY A 336 14.87 11.71 -8.07
C GLY A 336 14.04 12.09 -6.85
N ILE A 337 13.62 11.10 -6.06
CA ILE A 337 12.88 11.28 -4.82
C ILE A 337 13.88 11.29 -3.67
N GLU A 338 14.63 12.38 -3.59
CA GLU A 338 15.65 12.67 -2.58
C GLU A 338 15.04 13.56 -1.48
N TRP A 339 15.36 13.29 -0.21
CA TRP A 339 14.76 13.97 0.95
C TRP A 339 15.56 15.19 1.41
N ASN A 340 16.86 15.18 1.18
CA ASN A 340 17.81 16.23 1.47
C ASN A 340 18.68 16.51 0.23
N MET A 341 19.08 17.77 0.03
CA MET A 341 19.91 18.16 -1.10
C MET A 341 21.35 18.39 -0.64
N ASN A 342 22.30 17.66 -1.24
CA ASN A 342 23.72 17.69 -0.84
C ASN A 342 24.40 19.05 -1.08
N ASP A 343 23.83 19.89 -1.96
CA ASP A 343 24.28 21.27 -2.21
C ASP A 343 23.64 22.32 -1.28
N GLY A 344 22.79 21.89 -0.34
CA GLY A 344 22.13 22.73 0.66
C GLY A 344 20.95 23.55 0.13
N ARG A 345 20.51 23.31 -1.11
CA ARG A 345 19.30 23.96 -1.64
C ARG A 345 18.03 23.37 -1.02
N THR A 346 16.94 24.10 -1.15
CA THR A 346 15.60 23.55 -0.92
C THR A 346 15.04 23.13 -2.26
N ASN A 347 14.69 21.85 -2.41
CA ASN A 347 14.03 21.34 -3.60
C ASN A 347 12.68 22.06 -3.79
N GLU A 348 12.48 22.71 -4.95
CA GLU A 348 11.24 23.43 -5.28
C GLU A 348 10.02 22.51 -5.23
N TYR A 349 10.21 21.23 -5.56
CA TYR A 349 9.16 20.22 -5.65
C TYR A 349 9.12 19.27 -4.46
N ARG A 350 9.76 19.63 -3.33
CA ARG A 350 9.73 18.86 -2.09
C ARG A 350 8.30 18.50 -1.66
N ASN A 351 7.34 19.42 -1.85
CA ASN A 351 5.94 19.18 -1.52
C ASN A 351 5.34 17.99 -2.27
N ASN A 352 5.74 17.76 -3.53
CA ASN A 352 5.26 16.60 -4.30
C ASN A 352 5.81 15.29 -3.74
N ILE A 353 7.08 15.26 -3.33
CA ILE A 353 7.68 14.09 -2.66
C ILE A 353 6.91 13.80 -1.37
N GLU A 354 6.79 14.79 -0.49
CA GLU A 354 6.09 14.65 0.78
C GLU A 354 4.61 14.25 0.59
N ALA A 355 3.96 14.78 -0.44
CA ALA A 355 2.57 14.45 -0.78
C ALA A 355 2.41 13.00 -1.25
N ILE A 356 3.32 12.47 -2.07
CA ILE A 356 3.28 11.07 -2.51
C ILE A 356 3.44 10.14 -1.30
N TYR A 357 4.40 10.41 -0.42
CA TYR A 357 4.59 9.61 0.80
C TYR A 357 3.38 9.73 1.72
N LYS A 358 2.87 10.94 1.96
CA LYS A 358 1.72 11.17 2.83
C LYS A 358 0.48 10.45 2.32
N ASN A 359 0.17 10.59 1.03
CA ASN A 359 -0.94 9.89 0.41
C ASN A 359 -0.77 8.37 0.50
N SER A 360 0.45 7.87 0.33
CA SER A 360 0.74 6.43 0.44
C SER A 360 0.50 5.91 1.86
N ILE A 361 1.05 6.57 2.89
CA ILE A 361 0.88 6.16 4.29
C ILE A 361 -0.58 6.26 4.70
N ASP A 362 -1.25 7.36 4.38
CA ASP A 362 -2.64 7.58 4.78
C ASP A 362 -3.58 6.59 4.08
N TYR A 363 -3.33 6.27 2.80
CA TYR A 363 -4.06 5.25 2.07
C TYR A 363 -3.84 3.85 2.68
N LEU A 364 -2.59 3.43 2.89
CA LEU A 364 -2.27 2.13 3.52
C LEU A 364 -2.91 2.00 4.90
N SER A 365 -3.03 3.11 5.63
CA SER A 365 -3.67 3.16 6.95
C SER A 365 -5.17 2.86 6.93
N THR A 366 -5.82 2.87 5.75
CA THR A 366 -7.24 2.52 5.59
C THR A 366 -7.52 1.10 5.12
N LEU A 367 -6.49 0.37 4.68
CA LEU A 367 -6.62 -0.97 4.11
C LEU A 367 -6.94 -2.05 5.14
#